data_AF-A0A0J7KNJ4-F1
#
_entry.id   AF-A0A0J7KNJ4-F1
#
_cell.length_a   1.000
_cell.length_b   1.000
_cell.length_c   1.000
_cell.angle_alpha   90.00
_cell.angle_beta   90.00
_cell.angle_gamma   90.00
#
_symmetry.space_group_name_H-M   'P 1'
#
loop_
_entity.id
_entity.type
_entity.pdbx_description
1 polymer ?
#
loop_
_entity_poly.entity_id
_entity_poly.type
_entity_poly.pdbx_seq_one_letter_code
_entity_poly.pdbx_strand_id
1 'polypeptide(L)'
;MIEAVESDVQIILSIKEETDKIEPNSNPQYATDLIWETNKTALRKMRSGQATLKLECFAFKENKAKERIGYVLLSIRSAHIISKHGDLSPKANWHKLLGLRNDLKVQKPELLLTLRVENRKSADSNSMVEPECQYKLSLYDTDQCKLGEVDIVLKLENRGPHFILKKGTIGKNLGPPILDDSLAYKIVDELETWKERQKEMFKAELKRKEERHLDMLSEEWRKQRENLESKLACSVEQCKILANSLNNATEDLRIRRLKSLENETRLIKANEDLQWRYETKLQELKDSLDVMQNDLTSKITKLEEKKTALEAQVEILLYENETLKSSTSKQADELQMYQKASLTKDQTASLLQELKILEEKLDSAQKGKSFFKEQWGKAVREIHKMKVDHQQAMQVQIKNSKEELKNVDLAEILSVDTRALNNDQILLKELQKEIDVIKPKQSFASKEDYNRIFTIADDVYSKISCNGNKIGSDKSEEYNDRLKALREERDSLLKTGSYAADDIVIKKLNTEIRSLLVNR
;
A
#
# COMPACT_ATOMS: atom_id res chain seq x y z
N MET A 1 -19.61 42.95 39.67
CA MET A 1 -20.67 42.02 39.22
C MET A 1 -20.08 40.63 39.30
N ILE A 2 -20.53 39.82 40.25
CA ILE A 2 -20.07 38.45 40.48
C ILE A 2 -21.35 37.64 40.59
N GLU A 3 -21.49 36.57 39.81
CA GLU A 3 -22.63 35.67 39.89
C GLU A 3 -22.58 34.96 41.25
N ALA A 4 -23.55 35.26 42.11
CA ALA A 4 -23.78 34.45 43.30
C ALA A 4 -24.35 33.11 42.82
N VAL A 5 -23.59 32.03 43.01
CA VAL A 5 -24.09 30.68 42.71
C VAL A 5 -25.21 30.38 43.70
N GLU A 6 -26.45 30.35 43.22
CA GLU A 6 -27.62 30.06 44.03
C GLU A 6 -27.54 28.61 44.55
N SER A 7 -27.23 28.47 45.85
CA SER A 7 -27.07 27.18 46.52
C SER A 7 -27.18 27.33 48.04
N ASP A 8 -28.31 26.92 48.62
CA ASP A 8 -28.56 26.96 50.07
C ASP A 8 -27.45 26.24 50.84
N VAL A 9 -27.05 26.79 51.99
CA VAL A 9 -26.01 26.19 52.83
C VAL A 9 -26.62 25.66 54.13
N GLN A 10 -26.14 24.49 54.56
CA GLN A 10 -26.60 23.79 55.76
C GLN A 10 -25.39 23.18 56.48
N ILE A 11 -25.43 23.17 57.81
CA ILE A 11 -24.35 22.63 58.66
C ILE A 11 -24.83 21.36 59.36
N ILE A 12 -23.98 20.33 59.39
CA ILE A 12 -24.19 19.04 60.05
C ILE A 12 -23.16 18.84 61.15
N LEU A 13 -23.56 18.31 62.30
CA LEU A 13 -22.65 17.68 63.25
C LEU A 13 -22.41 16.19 62.93
N SER A 14 -21.23 15.68 63.26
CA SER A 14 -20.96 14.23 63.21
C SER A 14 -21.68 13.41 64.31
N ILE A 15 -22.42 14.09 65.17
CA ILE A 15 -23.58 13.57 65.93
C ILE A 15 -24.79 14.07 65.14
N LYS A 16 -25.71 13.20 64.71
CA LYS A 16 -26.72 13.46 63.66
C LYS A 16 -27.76 14.55 64.01
N GLU A 17 -27.32 15.79 64.01
CA GLU A 17 -28.14 16.99 64.04
C GLU A 17 -27.72 17.88 62.86
N GLU A 18 -28.70 18.45 62.17
CA GLU A 18 -28.51 19.35 61.04
C GLU A 18 -29.19 20.68 61.34
N THR A 19 -28.61 21.80 60.90
CA THR A 19 -29.32 23.08 60.91
C THR A 19 -30.45 23.08 59.89
N ASP A 20 -31.37 24.03 59.99
CA ASP A 20 -32.21 24.40 58.86
C ASP A 20 -31.36 24.87 57.66
N LYS A 21 -31.97 24.90 56.48
CA LYS A 21 -31.36 25.44 55.25
C LYS A 21 -31.43 26.96 55.26
N ILE A 22 -30.33 27.60 54.87
CA ILE A 22 -30.25 29.06 54.77
C ILE A 22 -29.83 29.46 53.36
N GLU A 23 -30.52 30.46 52.82
CA GLU A 23 -30.27 30.99 51.46
C GLU A 23 -28.83 31.48 51.26
N PRO A 24 -28.27 31.34 50.05
CA PRO A 24 -26.91 31.74 49.70
C PRO A 24 -26.70 33.25 49.87
N ASN A 25 -25.90 33.65 50.86
CA ASN A 25 -25.47 35.03 51.02
C ASN A 25 -24.02 35.11 51.57
N SER A 26 -23.43 36.31 51.58
CA SER A 26 -22.02 36.51 51.92
C SER A 26 -21.71 36.45 53.43
N ASN A 27 -22.71 36.34 54.31
CA ASN A 27 -22.53 36.23 55.77
C ASN A 27 -23.71 35.46 56.41
N PRO A 28 -23.85 34.15 56.14
CA PRO A 28 -25.06 33.39 56.48
C PRO A 28 -25.21 33.17 58.00
N GLN A 29 -26.39 33.50 58.53
CA GLN A 29 -26.66 33.55 59.97
C GLN A 29 -27.31 32.27 60.49
N TYR A 30 -26.49 31.27 60.81
CA TYR A 30 -26.94 30.03 61.46
C TYR A 30 -27.29 30.26 62.95
N ALA A 31 -28.47 30.83 63.20
CA ALA A 31 -28.99 31.09 64.55
C ALA A 31 -29.53 29.82 65.25
N THR A 32 -28.85 28.68 65.08
CA THR A 32 -29.31 27.35 65.53
C THR A 32 -28.37 26.80 66.60
N ASP A 33 -28.89 26.55 67.81
CA ASP A 33 -28.21 25.75 68.83
C ASP A 33 -28.36 24.26 68.52
N LEU A 34 -27.25 23.52 68.51
CA LEU A 34 -27.21 22.06 68.36
C LEU A 34 -26.84 21.43 69.71
N ILE A 35 -27.66 20.51 70.22
CA ILE A 35 -27.72 20.16 71.66
C ILE A 35 -27.77 18.64 71.86
N TRP A 36 -26.61 18.05 72.15
CA TRP A 36 -26.45 16.62 72.40
C TRP A 36 -26.30 16.30 73.89
N GLU A 37 -27.06 15.32 74.40
CA GLU A 37 -26.90 14.86 75.78
C GLU A 37 -25.68 13.94 75.96
N THR A 38 -24.97 14.10 77.09
CA THR A 38 -23.91 13.18 77.51
C THR A 38 -23.76 13.16 79.03
N ASN A 39 -23.26 12.05 79.58
CA ASN A 39 -23.10 11.90 81.03
C ASN A 39 -21.76 12.44 81.56
N LYS A 40 -21.72 12.82 82.84
CA LYS A 40 -20.55 13.44 83.51
C LYS A 40 -19.29 12.56 83.54
N THR A 41 -19.39 11.26 83.24
CA THR A 41 -18.24 10.34 83.13
C THR A 41 -17.72 10.27 81.69
N ALA A 42 -18.59 10.17 80.68
CA ALA A 42 -18.22 10.25 79.26
C ALA A 42 -17.61 11.61 78.91
N LEU A 43 -18.20 12.72 79.36
CA LEU A 43 -17.65 14.07 79.12
C LEU A 43 -16.23 14.23 79.67
N ARG A 44 -15.94 13.66 80.84
CA ARG A 44 -14.58 13.64 81.40
C ARG A 44 -13.62 12.80 80.56
N LYS A 45 -14.03 11.61 80.12
CA LYS A 45 -13.24 10.79 79.18
C LYS A 45 -12.94 11.55 77.88
N MET A 46 -13.93 12.23 77.29
CA MET A 46 -13.79 13.00 76.06
C MET A 46 -12.86 14.21 76.20
N ARG A 47 -12.92 14.96 77.31
CA ARG A 47 -12.00 16.09 77.58
C ARG A 47 -10.56 15.65 77.87
N SER A 48 -10.37 14.48 78.49
CA SER A 48 -9.04 13.90 78.72
C SER A 48 -8.45 13.35 77.42
N GLY A 49 -9.21 12.54 76.67
CA GLY A 49 -8.80 11.96 75.38
C GLY A 49 -8.83 12.91 74.18
N GLN A 50 -8.84 14.23 74.42
CA GLN A 50 -8.79 15.29 73.40
C GLN A 50 -9.82 15.17 72.26
N ALA A 51 -10.99 14.56 72.53
CA ALA A 51 -12.00 14.31 71.51
C ALA A 51 -12.48 15.61 70.84
N THR A 52 -12.74 15.53 69.53
CA THR A 52 -13.18 16.65 68.70
C THR A 52 -14.59 16.42 68.16
N LEU A 53 -15.39 17.50 68.15
CA LEU A 53 -16.63 17.57 67.41
C LEU A 53 -16.31 18.04 65.99
N LYS A 54 -16.82 17.31 64.99
CA LYS A 54 -16.61 17.60 63.57
C LYS A 54 -17.91 18.14 62.99
N LEU A 55 -17.88 19.41 62.62
CA LEU A 55 -18.92 20.11 61.86
C LEU A 55 -18.61 19.98 60.36
N GLU A 56 -19.61 19.72 59.54
CA GLU A 56 -19.50 19.59 58.10
C GLU A 56 -20.48 20.55 57.41
N CYS A 57 -19.99 21.32 56.45
CA CYS A 57 -20.80 22.32 55.74
C CYS A 57 -21.11 21.81 54.34
N PHE A 58 -22.37 21.93 53.93
CA PHE A 58 -22.86 21.44 52.65
C PHE A 58 -23.64 22.53 51.91
N ALA A 59 -23.45 22.60 50.59
CA ALA A 59 -24.28 23.36 49.67
C ALA A 59 -25.31 22.43 49.03
N PHE A 60 -26.55 22.89 48.87
CA PHE A 60 -27.56 22.27 48.02
C PHE A 60 -27.58 22.93 46.66
N LYS A 61 -27.50 22.12 45.60
CA LYS A 61 -27.83 22.57 44.24
C LYS A 61 -29.32 22.36 43.97
N GLU A 62 -29.87 23.12 43.03
CA GLU A 62 -31.28 23.06 42.59
C GLU A 62 -31.78 21.62 42.39
N ASN A 63 -30.94 20.76 41.79
CA ASN A 63 -31.19 19.33 41.54
C ASN A 63 -31.13 18.46 42.82
N LYS A 64 -31.41 19.04 44.00
CA LYS A 64 -31.42 18.45 45.36
C LYS A 64 -30.13 17.73 45.80
N ALA A 65 -29.06 17.80 45.01
CA ALA A 65 -27.76 17.22 45.33
C ALA A 65 -27.06 18.02 46.44
N LYS A 66 -26.63 17.33 47.50
CA LYS A 66 -25.93 17.88 48.66
C LYS A 66 -24.42 17.72 48.47
N GLU A 67 -23.71 18.81 48.24
CA GLU A 67 -22.27 18.83 47.97
C GLU A 67 -21.50 19.40 49.17
N ARG A 68 -20.36 18.79 49.51
CA ARG A 68 -19.59 19.12 50.71
C ARG A 68 -18.64 20.30 50.46
N ILE A 69 -18.85 21.42 51.17
CA ILE A 69 -18.05 22.64 51.07
C ILE A 69 -16.72 22.47 51.83
N GLY A 70 -16.79 21.89 53.04
CA GLY A 70 -15.66 21.76 53.96
C GLY A 70 -16.10 21.30 55.36
N TYR A 71 -15.20 21.36 56.34
CA TYR A 71 -15.47 20.95 57.73
C TYR A 71 -14.67 21.77 58.76
N VAL A 72 -15.15 21.83 60.01
CA VAL A 72 -14.46 22.42 61.16
C VAL A 72 -14.32 21.37 62.27
N LEU A 73 -13.19 21.41 63.00
CA LEU A 73 -12.94 20.56 64.18
C LEU A 73 -12.91 21.44 65.44
N LEU A 74 -13.85 21.22 66.35
CA LEU A 74 -13.90 21.87 67.67
C LEU A 74 -13.42 20.90 68.75
N SER A 75 -12.51 21.30 69.64
CA SER A 75 -12.10 20.44 70.75
C SER A 75 -13.11 20.50 71.89
N ILE A 76 -13.51 19.34 72.44
CA ILE A 76 -14.39 19.28 73.62
C ILE A 76 -13.68 19.87 74.86
N ARG A 77 -12.34 20.05 74.82
CA ARG A 77 -11.57 20.78 75.85
C ARG A 77 -11.85 22.28 75.87
N SER A 78 -12.11 22.92 74.73
CA SER A 78 -12.42 24.36 74.64
C SER A 78 -13.90 24.69 74.88
N ALA A 79 -14.72 23.70 75.21
CA ALA A 79 -16.10 23.94 75.66
C ALA A 79 -16.12 24.66 77.01
N HIS A 80 -16.84 25.78 77.09
CA HIS A 80 -17.08 26.54 78.33
C HIS A 80 -18.10 25.79 79.20
N ILE A 81 -17.89 25.71 80.51
CA ILE A 81 -18.79 25.01 81.43
C ILE A 81 -19.59 26.06 82.20
N ILE A 82 -20.91 26.07 82.00
CA ILE A 82 -21.81 27.03 82.65
C ILE A 82 -22.28 26.44 84.00
N SER A 83 -22.26 27.26 85.04
CA SER A 83 -22.55 26.92 86.44
C SER A 83 -23.80 27.67 86.92
N LYS A 84 -24.48 27.17 87.97
CA LYS A 84 -25.71 27.80 88.51
C LYS A 84 -25.48 29.20 89.11
N HIS A 85 -24.24 29.58 89.37
CA HIS A 85 -23.83 30.94 89.71
C HIS A 85 -22.61 31.34 88.87
N GLY A 86 -22.59 32.59 88.42
CA GLY A 86 -21.48 33.24 87.70
C GLY A 86 -21.80 33.55 86.24
N ASP A 87 -21.91 34.85 85.92
CA ASP A 87 -21.98 35.35 84.54
C ASP A 87 -20.68 35.05 83.78
N LEU A 88 -20.80 34.32 82.68
CA LEU A 88 -19.85 34.33 81.57
C LEU A 88 -20.64 34.16 80.27
N SER A 89 -20.85 35.26 79.54
CA SER A 89 -21.35 35.20 78.16
C SER A 89 -20.43 34.31 77.32
N PRO A 90 -20.93 33.22 76.69
CA PRO A 90 -20.06 32.26 76.00
C PRO A 90 -19.25 32.93 74.90
N LYS A 91 -17.92 32.87 74.98
CA LYS A 91 -17.05 33.51 73.99
C LYS A 91 -17.11 32.75 72.67
N ALA A 92 -17.82 33.32 71.69
CA ALA A 92 -17.77 32.91 70.30
C ALA A 92 -16.38 33.16 69.70
N ASN A 93 -15.92 32.29 68.80
CA ASN A 93 -14.63 32.43 68.10
C ASN A 93 -14.82 32.11 66.61
N TRP A 94 -14.00 32.72 65.75
CA TRP A 94 -13.98 32.44 64.32
C TRP A 94 -13.12 31.20 64.01
N HIS A 95 -13.67 30.28 63.23
CA HIS A 95 -13.04 29.02 62.82
C HIS A 95 -12.98 28.92 61.29
N LYS A 96 -11.75 28.87 60.75
CA LYS A 96 -11.50 28.66 59.31
C LYS A 96 -12.02 27.31 58.84
N LEU A 97 -12.78 27.31 57.74
CA LEU A 97 -13.32 26.08 57.15
C LEU A 97 -12.20 25.28 56.47
N LEU A 98 -12.06 24.00 56.81
CA LEU A 98 -11.00 23.12 56.32
C LEU A 98 -11.50 22.21 55.19
N GLY A 99 -10.59 21.72 54.35
CA GLY A 99 -10.93 20.83 53.23
C GLY A 99 -11.73 21.49 52.10
N LEU A 100 -11.58 22.81 51.92
CA LEU A 100 -12.33 23.62 50.97
C LEU A 100 -12.25 23.14 49.52
N ARG A 101 -13.39 23.23 48.81
CA ARG A 101 -13.50 23.12 47.36
C ARG A 101 -12.64 24.18 46.65
N ASN A 102 -12.09 23.85 45.47
CA ASN A 102 -10.99 24.60 44.85
C ASN A 102 -11.33 26.08 44.50
N ASP A 103 -12.58 26.34 44.12
CA ASP A 103 -13.15 27.66 43.86
C ASP A 103 -13.22 28.53 45.12
N LEU A 104 -13.66 27.96 46.25
CA LEU A 104 -13.87 28.67 47.52
C LEU A 104 -12.58 28.90 48.32
N LYS A 105 -11.45 28.28 47.92
CA LYS A 105 -10.12 28.51 48.54
C LYS A 105 -9.66 29.97 48.48
N VAL A 106 -10.09 30.73 47.47
CA VAL A 106 -9.75 32.15 47.33
C VAL A 106 -10.43 33.01 48.40
N GLN A 107 -11.68 32.67 48.74
CA GLN A 107 -12.53 33.43 49.66
C GLN A 107 -12.23 33.17 51.15
N LYS A 108 -11.62 32.03 51.49
CA LYS A 108 -11.22 31.63 52.86
C LYS A 108 -12.34 31.77 53.91
N PRO A 109 -13.53 31.17 53.70
CA PRO A 109 -14.66 31.33 54.62
C PRO A 109 -14.35 30.83 56.04
N GLU A 110 -14.90 31.53 57.03
CA GLU A 110 -14.79 31.24 58.46
C GLU A 110 -16.19 31.18 59.09
N LEU A 111 -16.34 30.44 60.19
CA LEU A 111 -17.59 30.31 60.94
C LEU A 111 -17.41 30.83 62.37
N LEU A 112 -18.31 31.70 62.81
CA LEU A 112 -18.37 32.16 64.20
C LEU A 112 -19.12 31.13 65.05
N LEU A 113 -18.42 30.45 65.96
CA LEU A 113 -18.96 29.30 66.70
C LEU A 113 -18.75 29.44 68.21
N THR A 114 -19.71 28.91 68.96
CA THR A 114 -19.75 28.87 70.42
C THR A 114 -19.91 27.43 70.88
N LEU A 115 -19.05 26.97 71.78
CA LEU A 115 -19.16 25.64 72.38
C LEU A 115 -19.29 25.75 73.90
N ARG A 116 -20.42 25.28 74.43
CA ARG A 116 -20.78 25.33 75.85
C ARG A 116 -21.25 23.96 76.37
N VAL A 117 -21.17 23.78 77.69
CA VAL A 117 -21.69 22.63 78.43
C VAL A 117 -22.57 23.17 79.55
N GLU A 118 -23.82 22.77 79.54
CA GLU A 118 -24.80 23.05 80.59
C GLU A 118 -25.15 21.74 81.34
N ASN A 119 -25.72 21.87 82.52
CA ASN A 119 -26.18 20.72 83.31
C ASN A 119 -27.71 20.73 83.37
N ARG A 120 -28.37 19.62 83.00
CA ARG A 120 -29.83 19.57 82.95
C ARG A 120 -30.44 19.96 84.31
N LYS A 121 -31.50 20.77 84.29
CA LYS A 121 -32.20 21.18 85.50
C LYS A 121 -32.99 19.98 86.05
N SER A 122 -32.44 19.30 87.06
CA SER A 122 -33.20 18.33 87.84
C SER A 122 -34.25 19.07 88.67
N ALA A 123 -35.50 19.00 88.26
CA ALA A 123 -36.64 19.22 89.14
C ALA A 123 -36.75 18.01 90.08
N ASP A 124 -35.85 17.98 91.08
CA ASP A 124 -35.93 17.17 92.29
C ASP A 124 -34.67 17.39 93.15
N SER A 125 -34.86 17.96 94.34
CA SER A 125 -34.23 17.62 95.64
C SER A 125 -34.25 18.82 96.60
N ASN A 126 -35.08 18.74 97.64
CA ASN A 126 -34.99 19.64 98.80
C ASN A 126 -33.70 19.36 99.58
N SER A 127 -32.92 20.39 99.89
CA SER A 127 -31.90 20.35 100.94
C SER A 127 -32.44 21.00 102.22
N MET A 128 -33.21 20.20 102.95
CA MET A 128 -33.75 20.38 104.30
C MET A 128 -33.09 21.49 105.17
N VAL A 129 -33.81 22.60 105.35
CA VAL A 129 -33.80 23.49 106.53
C VAL A 129 -35.28 23.82 106.85
N GLU A 130 -35.55 24.33 108.05
CA GLU A 130 -36.86 24.38 108.76
C GLU A 130 -38.08 24.93 107.97
N PRO A 131 -39.31 24.44 108.26
CA PRO A 131 -40.47 24.63 107.37
C PRO A 131 -41.32 25.89 107.66
N GLU A 132 -40.98 27.02 107.06
CA GLU A 132 -42.01 28.00 106.64
C GLU A 132 -42.35 27.77 105.16
N CYS A 133 -43.52 27.18 104.90
CA CYS A 133 -43.93 26.70 103.58
C CYS A 133 -44.60 27.81 102.75
N GLN A 134 -43.80 28.77 102.27
CA GLN A 134 -44.25 29.83 101.34
C GLN A 134 -43.90 29.45 99.89
N TYR A 135 -44.90 29.00 99.13
CA TYR A 135 -44.73 28.71 97.70
C TYR A 135 -45.18 29.88 96.84
N LYS A 136 -44.22 30.43 96.07
CA LYS A 136 -44.49 31.37 94.97
C LYS A 136 -44.65 30.62 93.66
N LEU A 137 -45.87 30.56 93.15
CA LEU A 137 -46.14 29.98 91.84
C LEU A 137 -46.30 31.11 90.80
N SER A 138 -45.39 31.16 89.83
CA SER A 138 -45.58 31.99 88.64
C SER A 138 -46.54 31.27 87.70
N LEU A 139 -47.69 31.88 87.41
CA LEU A 139 -48.62 31.38 86.41
C LEU A 139 -48.19 31.90 85.03
N TYR A 140 -48.20 31.00 84.05
CA TYR A 140 -47.89 31.29 82.66
C TYR A 140 -49.08 30.89 81.79
N ASP A 141 -49.33 31.67 80.74
CA ASP A 141 -50.29 31.29 79.70
C ASP A 141 -49.76 30.10 78.87
N THR A 142 -50.65 29.54 78.05
CA THR A 142 -50.40 28.58 76.97
C THR A 142 -49.20 29.00 76.10
N ASP A 143 -49.07 30.31 75.83
CA ASP A 143 -47.98 30.93 75.06
C ASP A 143 -46.78 31.37 75.92
N GLN A 144 -46.61 30.77 77.12
CA GLN A 144 -45.50 30.98 78.08
C GLN A 144 -45.29 32.42 78.60
N CYS A 145 -46.21 33.34 78.36
CA CYS A 145 -46.18 34.68 78.96
C CYS A 145 -46.57 34.63 80.45
N LYS A 146 -45.79 35.28 81.32
CA LYS A 146 -46.02 35.29 82.78
C LYS A 146 -47.20 36.18 83.16
N LEU A 147 -48.31 35.57 83.57
CA LEU A 147 -49.56 36.25 83.93
C LEU A 147 -49.57 36.82 85.35
N GLY A 148 -48.76 36.26 86.27
CA GLY A 148 -48.63 36.76 87.63
C GLY A 148 -47.85 35.83 88.56
N GLU A 149 -47.65 36.27 89.80
CA GLU A 149 -47.20 35.43 90.92
C GLU A 149 -48.34 35.29 91.93
N VAL A 150 -48.59 34.06 92.38
CA VAL A 150 -49.53 33.77 93.47
C VAL A 150 -48.75 33.24 94.66
N ASP A 151 -48.88 33.92 95.80
CA ASP A 151 -48.30 33.52 97.09
C ASP A 151 -49.30 32.64 97.83
N ILE A 152 -48.95 31.36 98.01
CA ILE A 152 -49.74 30.43 98.83
C ILE A 152 -48.96 30.11 100.10
N VAL A 153 -49.55 30.46 101.24
CA VAL A 153 -49.01 30.20 102.59
C VAL A 153 -49.92 29.20 103.30
N LEU A 154 -49.44 27.98 103.50
CA LEU A 154 -50.13 26.97 104.32
C LEU A 154 -49.59 26.97 105.75
N LYS A 155 -50.46 27.17 106.73
CA LYS A 155 -50.20 26.83 108.14
C LYS A 155 -51.03 25.62 108.54
N LEU A 156 -50.36 24.52 108.91
CA LEU A 156 -51.02 23.35 109.48
C LEU A 156 -51.05 23.46 111.00
N GLU A 157 -52.24 23.43 111.59
CA GLU A 157 -52.45 23.41 113.04
C GLU A 157 -52.92 22.01 113.47
N ASN A 158 -52.17 21.36 114.37
CA ASN A 158 -52.47 19.99 114.79
C ASN A 158 -53.60 19.96 115.84
N ARG A 159 -54.75 19.37 115.48
CA ARG A 159 -55.91 19.19 116.38
C ARG A 159 -56.18 17.72 116.67
N GLY A 160 -55.21 17.05 117.29
CA GLY A 160 -55.36 15.69 117.81
C GLY A 160 -56.43 15.56 118.91
N PRO A 161 -57.18 14.45 118.99
CA PRO A 161 -58.33 14.31 119.89
C PRO A 161 -57.94 13.96 121.34
N HIS A 162 -57.41 14.93 122.08
CA HIS A 162 -57.24 14.80 123.52
C HIS A 162 -58.59 14.85 124.25
N PHE A 163 -59.06 13.69 124.73
CA PHE A 163 -60.27 13.59 125.57
C PHE A 163 -60.08 14.33 126.89
N ILE A 164 -60.61 15.56 126.98
CA ILE A 164 -60.68 16.31 128.24
C ILE A 164 -61.79 15.71 129.11
N LEU A 165 -61.44 14.69 129.91
CA LEU A 165 -62.30 14.14 130.95
C LEU A 165 -62.56 15.17 132.04
N LYS A 166 -63.60 15.98 131.87
CA LYS A 166 -64.16 16.82 132.94
C LYS A 166 -64.65 15.92 134.08
N LYS A 167 -63.86 15.83 135.15
CA LYS A 167 -64.16 15.05 136.36
C LYS A 167 -65.34 15.67 137.13
N GLY A 168 -66.57 15.37 136.69
CA GLY A 168 -67.79 15.76 137.37
C GLY A 168 -67.97 14.99 138.69
N THR A 169 -67.87 15.69 139.82
CA THR A 169 -67.99 15.08 141.15
C THR A 169 -69.44 14.70 141.47
N ILE A 170 -69.83 13.45 141.17
CA ILE A 170 -71.11 12.88 141.60
C ILE A 170 -70.86 11.96 142.80
N GLY A 171 -70.80 12.57 143.99
CA GLY A 171 -70.86 11.83 145.25
C GLY A 171 -72.27 11.33 145.52
N LYS A 172 -72.56 10.06 145.23
CA LYS A 172 -73.70 9.34 145.80
C LYS A 172 -73.23 8.02 146.37
N ASN A 173 -73.45 7.84 147.66
CA ASN A 173 -73.08 6.63 148.39
C ASN A 173 -74.04 5.50 148.01
N LEU A 174 -73.70 4.76 146.95
CA LEU A 174 -74.05 3.34 146.88
C LEU A 174 -72.97 2.59 147.66
N GLY A 175 -73.38 1.68 148.54
CA GLY A 175 -72.46 0.67 149.08
C GLY A 175 -71.92 -0.22 147.94
N PRO A 176 -70.95 -1.11 148.22
CA PRO A 176 -70.48 -2.07 147.23
C PRO A 176 -71.71 -2.77 146.62
N PRO A 177 -71.94 -2.67 145.29
CA PRO A 177 -73.14 -3.23 144.69
C PRO A 177 -73.15 -4.74 144.93
N ILE A 178 -74.13 -5.23 145.69
CA ILE A 178 -74.43 -6.67 145.75
C ILE A 178 -75.18 -7.03 144.47
N LEU A 179 -74.48 -6.85 143.35
CA LEU A 179 -74.65 -7.73 142.21
C LEU A 179 -74.27 -9.12 142.72
N ASP A 180 -75.11 -10.11 142.45
CA ASP A 180 -74.70 -11.50 142.58
C ASP A 180 -73.41 -11.68 141.75
N ASP A 181 -72.32 -12.15 142.37
CA ASP A 181 -71.03 -12.30 141.70
C ASP A 181 -71.18 -13.14 140.42
N SER A 182 -72.09 -14.13 140.41
CA SER A 182 -72.47 -14.93 139.24
C SER A 182 -72.96 -14.06 138.06
N LEU A 183 -73.78 -13.04 138.34
CA LEU A 183 -74.26 -12.09 137.35
C LEU A 183 -73.16 -11.09 136.93
N ALA A 184 -72.32 -10.66 137.86
CA ALA A 184 -71.18 -9.78 137.57
C ALA A 184 -70.17 -10.48 136.63
N TYR A 185 -69.80 -11.72 136.91
CA TYR A 185 -68.94 -12.53 136.03
C TYR A 185 -69.56 -12.73 134.64
N LYS A 186 -70.86 -12.99 134.54
CA LYS A 186 -71.55 -13.11 133.25
C LYS A 186 -71.49 -11.81 132.44
N ILE A 187 -71.77 -10.66 133.07
CA ILE A 187 -71.70 -9.36 132.39
C ILE A 187 -70.26 -9.05 131.94
N VAL A 188 -69.25 -9.43 132.73
CA VAL A 188 -67.84 -9.29 132.33
C VAL A 188 -67.51 -10.19 131.14
N ASP A 189 -67.89 -11.48 131.14
CA ASP A 189 -67.67 -12.40 130.01
C ASP A 189 -68.41 -11.95 128.73
N GLU A 190 -69.65 -11.47 128.85
CA GLU A 190 -70.39 -10.89 127.71
C GLU A 190 -69.67 -9.65 127.14
N LEU A 191 -69.11 -8.79 128.01
CA LEU A 191 -68.34 -7.61 127.59
C LEU A 191 -66.96 -7.95 127.03
N GLU A 192 -66.24 -8.94 127.58
CA GLU A 192 -64.94 -9.37 127.07
C GLU A 192 -65.07 -10.10 125.74
N THR A 193 -66.06 -11.00 125.61
CA THR A 193 -66.36 -11.64 124.33
C THR A 193 -66.89 -10.63 123.30
N TRP A 194 -67.66 -9.60 123.69
CA TRP A 194 -68.02 -8.49 122.79
C TRP A 194 -66.79 -7.70 122.35
N LYS A 195 -65.89 -7.36 123.28
CA LYS A 195 -64.64 -6.63 123.02
C LYS A 195 -63.72 -7.38 122.06
N GLU A 196 -63.52 -8.69 122.23
CA GLU A 196 -62.71 -9.46 121.27
C GLU A 196 -63.40 -9.62 119.92
N ARG A 197 -64.74 -9.79 119.86
CA ARG A 197 -65.49 -9.75 118.59
C ARG A 197 -65.30 -8.41 117.85
N GLN A 198 -65.39 -7.27 118.54
CA GLN A 198 -65.12 -5.95 117.93
C GLN A 198 -63.67 -5.84 117.45
N LYS A 199 -62.70 -6.25 118.29
CA LYS A 199 -61.27 -6.26 117.95
C LYS A 199 -60.97 -7.14 116.74
N GLU A 200 -61.62 -8.29 116.59
CA GLU A 200 -61.49 -9.16 115.42
C GLU A 200 -62.11 -8.52 114.16
N MET A 201 -63.28 -7.90 114.26
CA MET A 201 -63.88 -7.13 113.16
C MET A 201 -62.96 -5.99 112.69
N PHE A 202 -62.28 -5.30 113.61
CA PHE A 202 -61.28 -4.28 113.27
C PHE A 202 -60.02 -4.87 112.62
N LYS A 203 -59.48 -6.01 113.10
CA LYS A 203 -58.37 -6.72 112.44
C LYS A 203 -58.74 -7.12 111.01
N ALA A 204 -59.91 -7.71 110.83
CA ALA A 204 -60.40 -8.18 109.53
C ALA A 204 -60.61 -7.01 108.56
N GLU A 205 -61.20 -5.90 109.00
CA GLU A 205 -61.39 -4.70 108.16
C GLU A 205 -60.06 -3.99 107.83
N LEU A 206 -59.08 -4.03 108.73
CA LEU A 206 -57.73 -3.52 108.46
C LEU A 206 -57.02 -4.39 107.42
N LYS A 207 -56.98 -5.72 107.62
CA LYS A 207 -56.40 -6.68 106.67
C LYS A 207 -57.05 -6.56 105.29
N ARG A 208 -58.39 -6.44 105.24
CA ARG A 208 -59.16 -6.20 104.01
C ARG A 208 -58.88 -4.83 103.36
N LYS A 209 -58.33 -3.84 104.07
CA LYS A 209 -57.81 -2.60 103.48
C LYS A 209 -56.42 -2.81 102.91
N GLU A 210 -55.52 -3.42 103.68
CA GLU A 210 -54.15 -3.73 103.27
C GLU A 210 -54.13 -4.61 102.01
N GLU A 211 -54.89 -5.70 101.98
CA GLU A 211 -55.07 -6.59 100.82
C GLU A 211 -55.50 -5.81 99.58
N ARG A 212 -56.56 -5.00 99.66
CA ARG A 212 -57.02 -4.19 98.50
C ARG A 212 -55.98 -3.18 98.01
N HIS A 213 -55.16 -2.61 98.89
CA HIS A 213 -54.09 -1.70 98.48
C HIS A 213 -52.92 -2.46 97.83
N LEU A 214 -52.58 -3.66 98.32
CA LEU A 214 -51.58 -4.54 97.71
C LEU A 214 -52.05 -5.08 96.35
N ASP A 215 -53.31 -5.50 96.25
CA ASP A 215 -53.94 -5.96 95.01
C ASP A 215 -53.91 -4.84 93.95
N MET A 216 -54.38 -3.64 94.29
CA MET A 216 -54.37 -2.47 93.41
C MET A 216 -52.96 -2.10 92.95
N LEU A 217 -51.99 -2.10 93.86
CA LEU A 217 -50.58 -1.85 93.52
C LEU A 217 -50.01 -2.96 92.61
N SER A 218 -50.36 -4.22 92.84
CA SER A 218 -49.94 -5.36 91.99
C SER A 218 -50.56 -5.29 90.59
N GLU A 219 -51.80 -4.82 90.50
CA GLU A 219 -52.55 -4.60 89.27
C GLU A 219 -51.92 -3.48 88.43
N GLU A 220 -51.53 -2.37 89.06
CA GLU A 220 -50.79 -1.27 88.44
C GLU A 220 -49.39 -1.70 87.97
N TRP A 221 -48.62 -2.42 88.80
CA TRP A 221 -47.33 -2.98 88.40
C TRP A 221 -47.44 -3.98 87.25
N ARG A 222 -48.49 -4.80 87.21
CA ARG A 222 -48.73 -5.76 86.12
C ARG A 222 -49.04 -5.03 84.81
N LYS A 223 -49.96 -4.06 84.83
CA LYS A 223 -50.30 -3.21 83.68
C LYS A 223 -49.11 -2.43 83.16
N GLN A 224 -48.31 -1.83 84.05
CA GLN A 224 -47.13 -1.08 83.63
C GLN A 224 -46.05 -1.98 83.04
N ARG A 225 -45.88 -3.21 83.56
CA ARG A 225 -44.98 -4.22 82.97
C ARG A 225 -45.45 -4.63 81.57
N GLU A 226 -46.71 -5.01 81.44
CA GLU A 226 -47.33 -5.42 80.16
C GLU A 226 -47.25 -4.30 79.10
N ASN A 227 -47.42 -3.04 79.51
CA ASN A 227 -47.26 -1.86 78.66
C ASN A 227 -45.81 -1.69 78.16
N LEU A 228 -44.82 -1.88 79.04
CA LEU A 228 -43.39 -1.83 78.69
C LEU A 228 -42.96 -3.02 77.84
N GLU A 229 -43.44 -4.23 78.14
CA GLU A 229 -43.20 -5.45 77.36
C GLU A 229 -43.81 -5.34 75.95
N SER A 230 -45.02 -4.81 75.82
CA SER A 230 -45.66 -4.55 74.53
C SER A 230 -44.90 -3.51 73.68
N LYS A 231 -44.42 -2.42 74.31
CA LYS A 231 -43.57 -1.41 73.65
C LYS A 231 -42.22 -2.01 73.22
N LEU A 232 -41.61 -2.84 74.05
CA LEU A 232 -40.36 -3.52 73.74
C LEU A 232 -40.56 -4.52 72.59
N ALA A 233 -41.63 -5.33 72.60
CA ALA A 233 -41.96 -6.25 71.53
C ALA A 233 -42.19 -5.53 70.18
N CYS A 234 -42.91 -4.40 70.20
CA CYS A 234 -43.09 -3.56 69.02
C CYS A 234 -41.76 -3.02 68.49
N SER A 235 -40.87 -2.53 69.37
CA SER A 235 -39.54 -2.04 69.00
C SER A 235 -38.63 -3.16 68.46
N VAL A 236 -38.67 -4.36 69.05
CA VAL A 236 -37.93 -5.53 68.58
C VAL A 236 -38.41 -5.97 67.20
N GLU A 237 -39.72 -6.00 66.94
CA GLU A 237 -40.25 -6.35 65.63
C GLU A 237 -39.92 -5.28 64.57
N GLN A 238 -39.93 -3.98 64.93
CA GLN A 238 -39.40 -2.93 64.06
C GLN A 238 -37.92 -3.17 63.71
N CYS A 239 -37.05 -3.43 64.69
CA CYS A 239 -35.64 -3.76 64.46
C CYS A 239 -35.48 -5.00 63.56
N LYS A 240 -36.32 -6.03 63.72
CA LYS A 240 -36.36 -7.23 62.88
C LYS A 240 -36.82 -6.96 61.45
N ILE A 241 -37.82 -6.09 61.25
CA ILE A 241 -38.25 -5.63 59.92
C ILE A 241 -37.12 -4.83 59.24
N LEU A 242 -36.45 -3.92 59.96
CA LEU A 242 -35.31 -3.17 59.42
C LEU A 242 -34.13 -4.09 59.08
N ALA A 243 -33.82 -5.08 59.92
CA ALA A 243 -32.77 -6.06 59.66
C ALA A 243 -33.07 -6.92 58.41
N ASN A 244 -34.31 -7.40 58.27
CA ASN A 244 -34.76 -8.13 57.08
C ASN A 244 -34.72 -7.26 55.82
N SER A 245 -35.16 -6.00 55.91
CA SER A 245 -35.11 -5.04 54.81
C SER A 245 -33.67 -4.75 54.37
N LEU A 246 -32.76 -4.56 55.32
CA LEU A 246 -31.32 -4.39 55.07
C LEU A 246 -30.71 -5.65 54.42
N ASN A 247 -31.00 -6.83 54.96
CA ASN A 247 -30.50 -8.11 54.43
C ASN A 247 -30.97 -8.31 52.98
N ASN A 248 -32.25 -8.08 52.71
CA ASN A 248 -32.82 -8.16 51.37
C ASN A 248 -32.15 -7.15 50.43
N ALA A 249 -31.94 -5.90 50.85
CA ALA A 249 -31.24 -4.90 50.05
C ALA A 249 -29.77 -5.27 49.78
N THR A 250 -29.06 -5.87 50.74
CA THR A 250 -27.69 -6.36 50.52
C THR A 250 -27.62 -7.54 49.56
N GLU A 251 -28.59 -8.46 49.62
CA GLU A 251 -28.68 -9.59 48.69
C GLU A 251 -29.07 -9.13 47.28
N ASP A 252 -29.98 -8.16 47.17
CA ASP A 252 -30.33 -7.52 45.90
C ASP A 252 -29.11 -6.87 45.24
N LEU A 253 -28.28 -6.16 46.02
CA LEU A 253 -27.02 -5.59 45.55
C LEU A 253 -26.00 -6.68 45.17
N ARG A 254 -25.94 -7.80 45.90
CA ARG A 254 -25.08 -8.95 45.58
C ARG A 254 -25.49 -9.59 44.24
N ILE A 255 -26.78 -9.80 44.03
CA ILE A 255 -27.35 -10.35 42.79
C ILE A 255 -27.12 -9.39 41.61
N ARG A 256 -27.34 -8.08 41.80
CA ARG A 256 -27.04 -7.06 40.78
C ARG A 256 -25.55 -7.04 40.42
N ARG A 257 -24.66 -7.14 41.41
CA ARG A 257 -23.20 -7.21 41.19
C ARG A 257 -22.79 -8.46 40.41
N LEU A 258 -23.37 -9.63 40.72
CA LEU A 258 -23.12 -10.86 39.96
C LEU A 258 -23.60 -10.75 38.51
N LYS A 259 -24.81 -10.22 38.27
CA LYS A 259 -25.33 -9.97 36.91
C LYS A 259 -24.48 -8.95 36.14
N SER A 260 -23.95 -7.94 36.82
CA SER A 260 -23.02 -6.97 36.21
C SER A 260 -21.72 -7.64 35.76
N LEU A 261 -21.12 -8.48 36.61
CA LEU A 261 -19.90 -9.22 36.29
C LEU A 261 -20.12 -10.27 35.18
N GLU A 262 -21.30 -10.91 35.15
CA GLU A 262 -21.68 -11.82 34.07
C GLU A 262 -21.82 -11.07 32.73
N ASN A 263 -22.46 -9.90 32.73
CA ASN A 263 -22.55 -9.06 31.53
C ASN A 263 -21.19 -8.52 31.08
N GLU A 264 -20.33 -8.11 32.02
CA GLU A 264 -18.96 -7.66 31.77
C GLU A 264 -18.12 -8.77 31.11
N THR A 265 -18.13 -9.99 31.68
CA THR A 265 -17.40 -11.13 31.10
C THR A 265 -17.98 -11.62 29.77
N ARG A 266 -19.28 -11.43 29.51
CA ARG A 266 -19.89 -11.63 28.18
C ARG A 266 -19.41 -10.58 27.18
N LEU A 267 -19.35 -9.31 27.57
CA LEU A 267 -18.87 -8.20 26.73
C LEU A 267 -17.39 -8.35 26.38
N ILE A 268 -16.54 -8.74 27.35
CA ILE A 268 -15.12 -9.03 27.12
C ILE A 268 -14.96 -10.10 26.05
N LYS A 269 -15.65 -11.26 26.19
CA LYS A 269 -15.60 -12.35 25.20
C LYS A 269 -16.11 -11.95 23.81
N ALA A 270 -17.16 -11.13 23.74
CA ALA A 270 -17.66 -10.62 22.48
C ALA A 270 -16.67 -9.64 21.82
N ASN A 271 -15.95 -8.84 22.61
CA ASN A 271 -14.89 -7.96 22.12
C ASN A 271 -13.65 -8.74 21.66
N GLU A 272 -13.26 -9.79 22.38
CA GLU A 272 -12.17 -10.71 22.00
C GLU A 272 -12.45 -11.41 20.67
N ASP A 273 -13.66 -11.98 20.49
CA ASP A 273 -14.13 -12.58 19.23
C ASP A 273 -14.20 -11.55 18.09
N LEU A 274 -14.70 -10.34 18.35
CA LEU A 274 -14.74 -9.25 17.38
C LEU A 274 -13.33 -8.80 16.94
N GLN A 275 -12.41 -8.64 17.89
CA GLN A 275 -11.01 -8.29 17.62
C GLN A 275 -10.32 -9.38 16.82
N TRP A 276 -10.46 -10.65 17.22
CA TRP A 276 -9.90 -11.79 16.48
C TRP A 276 -10.40 -11.86 15.04
N ARG A 277 -11.68 -11.56 14.79
CA ARG A 277 -12.24 -11.46 13.42
C ARG A 277 -11.65 -10.29 12.63
N TYR A 278 -11.47 -9.13 13.25
CA TYR A 278 -10.83 -7.98 12.59
C TYR A 278 -9.38 -8.27 12.25
N GLU A 279 -8.61 -8.85 13.16
CA GLU A 279 -7.21 -9.25 12.94
C GLU A 279 -7.11 -10.32 11.83
N THR A 280 -7.98 -11.33 11.86
CA THR A 280 -8.06 -12.37 10.81
C THR A 280 -8.36 -11.75 9.44
N LYS A 281 -9.38 -10.88 9.33
CA LYS A 281 -9.73 -10.23 8.06
C LYS A 281 -8.66 -9.25 7.58
N LEU A 282 -7.98 -8.57 8.49
CA LEU A 282 -6.86 -7.69 8.16
C LEU A 282 -5.63 -8.50 7.70
N GLN A 283 -5.46 -9.74 8.17
CA GLN A 283 -4.42 -10.64 7.66
C GLN A 283 -4.81 -11.22 6.28
N GLU A 284 -6.04 -11.72 6.10
CA GLU A 284 -6.54 -12.16 4.77
C GLU A 284 -6.34 -11.09 3.68
N LEU A 285 -6.60 -9.82 4.00
CA LEU A 285 -6.40 -8.69 3.08
C LEU A 285 -4.91 -8.41 2.78
N LYS A 286 -4.01 -8.59 3.76
CA LYS A 286 -2.55 -8.50 3.51
C LYS A 286 -2.07 -9.64 2.64
N ASP A 287 -2.49 -10.87 2.93
CA ASP A 287 -2.06 -12.06 2.19
C ASP A 287 -2.59 -11.98 0.74
N SER A 288 -3.82 -11.51 0.54
CA SER A 288 -4.37 -11.25 -0.79
C SER A 288 -3.67 -10.11 -1.53
N LEU A 289 -3.22 -9.07 -0.82
CA LEU A 289 -2.43 -7.97 -1.40
C LEU A 289 -1.03 -8.45 -1.81
N ASP A 290 -0.35 -9.24 -0.97
CA ASP A 290 0.97 -9.80 -1.27
C ASP A 290 0.92 -10.77 -2.46
N VAL A 291 -0.08 -11.66 -2.52
CA VAL A 291 -0.31 -12.53 -3.68
C VAL A 291 -0.58 -11.72 -4.96
N MET A 292 -1.37 -10.64 -4.89
CA MET A 292 -1.58 -9.75 -6.03
C MET A 292 -0.29 -9.03 -6.45
N GLN A 293 0.47 -8.51 -5.48
CA GLN A 293 1.73 -7.82 -5.71
C GLN A 293 2.76 -8.76 -6.36
N ASN A 294 2.83 -10.01 -5.92
CA ASN A 294 3.73 -11.03 -6.47
C ASN A 294 3.32 -11.50 -7.87
N ASP A 295 2.02 -11.57 -8.17
CA ASP A 295 1.55 -11.77 -9.55
C ASP A 295 1.94 -10.58 -10.45
N LEU A 296 1.73 -9.35 -10.00
CA LEU A 296 2.07 -8.13 -10.73
C LEU A 296 3.59 -7.98 -10.96
N THR A 297 4.44 -8.21 -9.95
CA THR A 297 5.90 -8.19 -10.14
C THR A 297 6.33 -9.29 -11.11
N SER A 298 5.75 -10.50 -11.01
CA SER A 298 6.04 -11.58 -11.97
C SER A 298 5.55 -11.28 -13.40
N LYS A 299 4.63 -10.33 -13.60
CA LYS A 299 4.21 -9.84 -14.91
C LYS A 299 5.13 -8.74 -15.42
N ILE A 300 5.60 -7.86 -14.52
CA ILE A 300 6.60 -6.83 -14.83
C ILE A 300 7.91 -7.49 -15.28
N THR A 301 8.47 -8.45 -14.54
CA THR A 301 9.72 -9.11 -14.95
C THR A 301 9.60 -9.81 -16.31
N LYS A 302 8.50 -10.52 -16.57
CA LYS A 302 8.21 -11.15 -17.88
C LYS A 302 8.01 -10.16 -19.03
N LEU A 303 7.70 -8.89 -18.73
CA LEU A 303 7.63 -7.82 -19.73
C LEU A 303 8.98 -7.14 -19.91
N GLU A 304 9.77 -6.99 -18.84
CA GLU A 304 11.15 -6.50 -18.88
C GLU A 304 12.08 -7.47 -19.63
N GLU A 305 11.98 -8.78 -19.38
CA GLU A 305 12.67 -9.84 -20.14
C GLU A 305 12.35 -9.79 -21.64
N LYS A 306 11.07 -9.55 -21.99
CA LYS A 306 10.66 -9.40 -23.40
C LYS A 306 11.15 -8.09 -23.99
N LYS A 307 11.14 -7.01 -23.21
CA LYS A 307 11.63 -5.70 -23.61
C LYS A 307 13.12 -5.77 -23.94
N THR A 308 13.95 -6.31 -23.05
CA THR A 308 15.40 -6.43 -23.27
C THR A 308 15.74 -7.38 -24.43
N ALA A 309 14.97 -8.47 -24.60
CA ALA A 309 15.11 -9.34 -25.77
C ALA A 309 14.78 -8.64 -27.11
N LEU A 310 13.75 -7.78 -27.12
CA LEU A 310 13.40 -6.97 -28.30
C LEU A 310 14.40 -5.82 -28.53
N GLU A 311 14.90 -5.18 -27.49
CA GLU A 311 15.95 -4.16 -27.57
C GLU A 311 17.24 -4.74 -28.16
N ALA A 312 17.66 -5.93 -27.70
CA ALA A 312 18.80 -6.66 -28.27
C ALA A 312 18.57 -7.09 -29.73
N GLN A 313 17.34 -7.49 -30.11
CA GLN A 313 17.01 -7.78 -31.50
C GLN A 313 17.09 -6.52 -32.38
N VAL A 314 16.65 -5.37 -31.88
CA VAL A 314 16.77 -4.07 -32.58
C VAL A 314 18.25 -3.68 -32.73
N GLU A 315 19.08 -3.87 -31.71
CA GLU A 315 20.52 -3.61 -31.77
C GLU A 315 21.22 -4.46 -32.85
N ILE A 316 20.89 -5.77 -32.94
CA ILE A 316 21.38 -6.66 -34.00
C ILE A 316 20.92 -6.17 -35.38
N LEU A 317 19.63 -5.86 -35.55
CA LEU A 317 19.08 -5.39 -36.83
C LEU A 317 19.64 -4.02 -37.26
N LEU A 318 20.04 -3.16 -36.32
CA LEU A 318 20.73 -1.90 -36.60
C LEU A 318 22.16 -2.15 -37.09
N TYR A 319 22.90 -3.07 -36.46
CA TYR A 319 24.24 -3.47 -36.91
C TYR A 319 24.21 -4.16 -38.29
N GLU A 320 23.21 -5.02 -38.54
CA GLU A 320 22.97 -5.60 -39.88
C GLU A 320 22.65 -4.51 -40.91
N ASN A 321 21.82 -3.51 -40.58
CA ASN A 321 21.56 -2.38 -41.47
C ASN A 321 22.81 -1.54 -41.74
N GLU A 322 23.65 -1.28 -40.74
CA GLU A 322 24.87 -0.49 -40.90
C GLU A 322 25.92 -1.22 -41.74
N THR A 323 26.08 -2.54 -41.53
CA THR A 323 26.98 -3.37 -42.35
C THR A 323 26.47 -3.56 -43.77
N LEU A 324 25.15 -3.76 -43.98
CA LEU A 324 24.53 -3.78 -45.31
C LEU A 324 24.69 -2.43 -46.01
N LYS A 325 24.37 -1.31 -45.36
CA LYS A 325 24.55 0.05 -45.90
C LYS A 325 26.00 0.34 -46.26
N SER A 326 26.95 -0.11 -45.45
CA SER A 326 28.39 -0.03 -45.75
C SER A 326 28.79 -0.88 -46.96
N SER A 327 28.17 -2.06 -47.14
CA SER A 327 28.35 -2.91 -48.32
C SER A 327 27.76 -2.26 -49.58
N THR A 328 26.53 -1.73 -49.51
CA THR A 328 25.88 -1.01 -50.60
C THR A 328 26.64 0.26 -50.98
N SER A 329 27.25 0.98 -50.02
CA SER A 329 28.14 2.10 -50.32
C SER A 329 29.35 1.63 -51.13
N LYS A 330 30.07 0.60 -50.67
CA LYS A 330 31.22 0.04 -51.41
C LYS A 330 30.82 -0.41 -52.82
N GLN A 331 29.68 -1.09 -52.97
CA GLN A 331 29.16 -1.50 -54.27
C GLN A 331 28.76 -0.30 -55.15
N ALA A 332 28.24 0.78 -54.59
CA ALA A 332 27.95 2.01 -55.31
C ALA A 332 29.23 2.75 -55.73
N ASP A 333 30.25 2.77 -54.87
CA ASP A 333 31.57 3.33 -55.16
C ASP A 333 32.30 2.50 -56.23
N GLU A 334 32.25 1.17 -56.15
CA GLU A 334 32.74 0.24 -57.18
C GLU A 334 32.00 0.43 -58.50
N LEU A 335 30.66 0.48 -58.51
CA LEU A 335 29.87 0.78 -59.70
C LEU A 335 30.19 2.17 -60.28
N GLN A 336 30.49 3.16 -59.43
CA GLN A 336 30.94 4.48 -59.88
C GLN A 336 32.37 4.41 -60.46
N MET A 337 33.27 3.58 -59.91
CA MET A 337 34.58 3.31 -60.52
C MET A 337 34.42 2.60 -61.88
N TYR A 338 33.55 1.58 -61.98
CA TYR A 338 33.24 0.93 -63.26
C TYR A 338 32.58 1.90 -64.26
N GLN A 339 31.75 2.85 -63.84
CA GLN A 339 31.21 3.90 -64.71
C GLN A 339 32.26 4.94 -65.15
N LYS A 340 33.27 5.21 -64.31
CA LYS A 340 34.39 6.13 -64.61
C LYS A 340 35.49 5.46 -65.45
N ALA A 341 35.66 4.15 -65.32
CA ALA A 341 36.62 3.32 -66.08
C ALA A 341 36.01 2.76 -67.38
N SER A 342 34.68 2.62 -67.44
CA SER A 342 33.95 2.51 -68.69
C SER A 342 34.17 3.76 -69.54
N LEU A 343 34.21 3.59 -70.85
CA LEU A 343 34.54 4.65 -71.78
C LEU A 343 33.52 5.80 -71.64
N THR A 344 34.00 6.99 -71.30
CA THR A 344 33.10 8.11 -70.94
C THR A 344 32.23 8.52 -72.13
N LYS A 345 31.13 9.22 -71.88
CA LYS A 345 30.22 9.70 -72.95
C LYS A 345 30.95 10.52 -74.02
N ASP A 346 31.97 11.27 -73.62
CA ASP A 346 32.75 12.11 -74.52
C ASP A 346 33.83 11.32 -75.27
N GLN A 347 34.41 10.28 -74.65
CA GLN A 347 35.30 9.34 -75.35
C GLN A 347 34.54 8.44 -76.35
N THR A 348 33.34 7.97 -76.00
CA THR A 348 32.45 7.27 -76.95
C THR A 348 32.00 8.19 -78.08
N ALA A 349 31.68 9.46 -77.79
CA ALA A 349 31.39 10.45 -78.83
C ALA A 349 32.62 10.72 -79.73
N SER A 350 33.83 10.80 -79.18
CA SER A 350 35.07 10.97 -79.94
C SER A 350 35.32 9.78 -80.88
N LEU A 351 35.22 8.54 -80.39
CA LEU A 351 35.37 7.34 -81.22
C LEU A 351 34.26 7.23 -82.27
N LEU A 352 33.01 7.62 -81.96
CA LEU A 352 31.93 7.67 -82.95
C LEU A 352 32.21 8.73 -84.04
N GLN A 353 32.81 9.87 -83.68
CA GLN A 353 33.19 10.90 -84.65
C GLN A 353 34.41 10.48 -85.48
N GLU A 354 35.39 9.78 -84.90
CA GLU A 354 36.49 9.16 -85.65
C GLU A 354 36.00 8.08 -86.62
N LEU A 355 35.10 7.19 -86.17
CA LEU A 355 34.45 6.19 -87.03
C LEU A 355 33.69 6.87 -88.18
N LYS A 356 32.93 7.94 -87.91
CA LYS A 356 32.25 8.72 -88.94
C LYS A 356 33.24 9.35 -89.94
N ILE A 357 34.35 9.92 -89.46
CA ILE A 357 35.41 10.49 -90.34
C ILE A 357 36.08 9.39 -91.17
N LEU A 358 36.24 8.18 -90.62
CA LEU A 358 36.76 7.01 -91.36
C LEU A 358 35.74 6.49 -92.38
N GLU A 359 34.45 6.51 -92.09
CA GLU A 359 33.36 6.15 -92.99
C GLU A 359 33.23 7.17 -94.15
N GLU A 360 33.30 8.48 -93.86
CA GLU A 360 33.35 9.55 -94.87
C GLU A 360 34.59 9.42 -95.77
N LYS A 361 35.75 9.05 -95.21
CA LYS A 361 36.97 8.72 -95.99
C LYS A 361 36.81 7.46 -96.82
N LEU A 362 36.17 6.42 -96.29
CA LEU A 362 35.92 5.16 -96.99
C LEU A 362 34.95 5.34 -98.16
N ASP A 363 33.86 6.08 -97.97
CA ASP A 363 32.93 6.47 -99.04
C ASP A 363 33.61 7.37 -100.09
N SER A 364 34.43 8.33 -99.66
CA SER A 364 35.26 9.14 -100.57
C SER A 364 36.22 8.26 -101.40
N ALA A 365 36.84 7.26 -100.79
CA ALA A 365 37.69 6.29 -101.48
C ALA A 365 36.88 5.34 -102.39
N GLN A 366 35.66 4.95 -102.00
CA GLN A 366 34.74 4.13 -102.81
C GLN A 366 34.25 4.90 -104.04
N LYS A 367 33.95 6.19 -103.89
CA LYS A 367 33.62 7.13 -104.99
C LYS A 367 34.83 7.33 -105.91
N GLY A 368 36.02 7.56 -105.37
CA GLY A 368 37.26 7.63 -106.14
C GLY A 368 37.56 6.34 -106.93
N LYS A 369 37.45 5.17 -106.29
CA LYS A 369 37.55 3.84 -106.91
C LYS A 369 36.51 3.65 -108.02
N SER A 370 35.29 4.14 -107.84
CA SER A 370 34.22 4.05 -108.84
C SER A 370 34.50 4.97 -110.04
N PHE A 371 34.94 6.21 -109.80
CA PHE A 371 35.41 7.14 -110.83
C PHE A 371 36.57 6.53 -111.63
N PHE A 372 37.63 6.05 -110.97
CA PHE A 372 38.75 5.44 -111.68
C PHE A 372 38.33 4.17 -112.44
N LYS A 373 37.44 3.33 -111.90
CA LYS A 373 36.86 2.19 -112.63
C LYS A 373 36.10 2.62 -113.88
N GLU A 374 35.37 3.74 -113.84
CA GLU A 374 34.68 4.29 -115.00
C GLU A 374 35.66 4.84 -116.06
N GLN A 375 36.71 5.56 -115.64
CA GLN A 375 37.73 6.08 -116.56
C GLN A 375 38.56 4.96 -117.20
N TRP A 376 38.94 3.93 -116.44
CA TRP A 376 39.51 2.69 -117.00
C TRP A 376 38.55 2.03 -117.99
N GLY A 377 37.26 1.98 -117.65
CA GLY A 377 36.21 1.49 -118.56
C GLY A 377 35.98 2.36 -119.80
N LYS A 378 36.36 3.64 -119.80
CA LYS A 378 36.38 4.53 -120.98
C LYS A 378 37.62 4.24 -121.84
N ALA A 379 38.82 4.30 -121.26
CA ALA A 379 40.07 4.01 -121.96
C ALA A 379 40.08 2.62 -122.62
N VAL A 380 39.58 1.58 -121.94
CA VAL A 380 39.44 0.23 -122.52
C VAL A 380 38.48 0.20 -123.72
N ARG A 381 37.39 0.99 -123.69
CA ARG A 381 36.46 1.10 -124.82
C ARG A 381 37.05 1.89 -126.00
N GLU A 382 37.83 2.92 -125.73
CA GLU A 382 38.57 3.64 -126.78
C GLU A 382 39.66 2.78 -127.42
N ILE A 383 40.45 2.04 -126.62
CA ILE A 383 41.42 1.06 -127.13
C ILE A 383 40.72 -0.03 -127.96
N HIS A 384 39.57 -0.54 -127.50
CA HIS A 384 38.81 -1.52 -128.26
C HIS A 384 38.27 -0.95 -129.58
N LYS A 385 37.72 0.28 -129.56
CA LYS A 385 37.28 0.98 -130.77
C LYS A 385 38.45 1.17 -131.75
N MET A 386 39.57 1.76 -131.31
CA MET A 386 40.76 1.95 -132.14
C MET A 386 41.27 0.64 -132.74
N LYS A 387 41.19 -0.47 -132.00
CA LYS A 387 41.54 -1.81 -132.50
C LYS A 387 40.55 -2.31 -133.56
N VAL A 388 39.25 -2.12 -133.37
CA VAL A 388 38.22 -2.48 -134.36
C VAL A 388 38.35 -1.64 -135.63
N ASP A 389 38.49 -0.31 -135.49
CA ASP A 389 38.66 0.63 -136.59
C ASP A 389 39.93 0.29 -137.41
N HIS A 390 41.05 -0.03 -136.74
CA HIS A 390 42.28 -0.50 -137.40
C HIS A 390 42.09 -1.87 -138.08
N GLN A 391 41.40 -2.81 -137.45
CA GLN A 391 41.14 -4.14 -138.03
C GLN A 391 40.17 -4.07 -139.23
N GLN A 392 39.23 -3.12 -139.25
CA GLN A 392 38.40 -2.82 -140.42
C GLN A 392 39.19 -2.12 -141.53
N ALA A 393 40.04 -1.14 -141.21
CA ALA A 393 40.93 -0.51 -142.19
C ALA A 393 41.83 -1.55 -142.89
N MET A 394 42.40 -2.49 -142.13
CA MET A 394 43.18 -3.60 -142.68
C MET A 394 42.35 -4.54 -143.57
N GLN A 395 41.08 -4.81 -143.22
CA GLN A 395 40.17 -5.57 -144.11
C GLN A 395 39.84 -4.82 -145.42
N VAL A 396 39.68 -3.49 -145.38
CA VAL A 396 39.46 -2.67 -146.59
C VAL A 396 40.70 -2.72 -147.49
N GLN A 397 41.89 -2.61 -146.91
CA GLN A 397 43.16 -2.73 -147.65
C GLN A 397 43.34 -4.11 -148.32
N ILE A 398 42.84 -5.18 -147.68
CA ILE A 398 42.82 -6.56 -148.21
C ILE A 398 41.69 -6.78 -149.24
N LYS A 399 40.64 -5.95 -149.26
CA LYS A 399 39.62 -5.97 -150.32
C LYS A 399 40.11 -5.25 -151.57
N ASN A 400 40.64 -4.04 -151.46
CA ASN A 400 41.08 -3.26 -152.62
C ASN A 400 42.16 -4.02 -153.42
N SER A 401 43.14 -4.61 -152.73
CA SER A 401 44.19 -5.44 -153.37
C SER A 401 43.68 -6.77 -153.96
N LYS A 402 42.44 -7.19 -153.69
CA LYS A 402 41.74 -8.29 -154.38
C LYS A 402 40.84 -7.84 -155.54
N GLU A 403 40.46 -6.57 -155.58
CA GLU A 403 39.67 -5.96 -156.65
C GLU A 403 40.59 -5.58 -157.83
N GLU A 404 41.75 -4.96 -157.53
CA GLU A 404 42.78 -4.61 -158.53
C GLU A 404 43.31 -5.84 -159.28
N LEU A 405 43.46 -6.98 -158.60
CA LEU A 405 43.95 -8.24 -159.16
C LEU A 405 42.96 -8.94 -160.12
N LYS A 406 41.79 -8.34 -160.41
CA LYS A 406 40.77 -8.90 -161.32
C LYS A 406 40.58 -8.13 -162.63
N ASN A 407 41.12 -6.92 -162.75
CA ASN A 407 40.80 -6.00 -163.86
C ASN A 407 41.95 -5.89 -164.90
N VAL A 408 42.78 -6.92 -165.04
CA VAL A 408 43.77 -7.04 -166.14
C VAL A 408 43.51 -8.34 -166.88
N ASP A 409 42.90 -8.25 -168.06
CA ASP A 409 42.61 -9.39 -168.93
C ASP A 409 43.87 -9.76 -169.74
N LEU A 410 44.26 -11.04 -169.72
CA LEU A 410 45.50 -11.52 -170.34
C LEU A 410 45.41 -11.68 -171.87
N ALA A 411 44.24 -11.46 -172.46
CA ALA A 411 44.03 -11.55 -173.91
C ALA A 411 44.92 -10.59 -174.72
N GLU A 412 45.22 -9.40 -174.19
CA GLU A 412 46.00 -8.39 -174.92
C GLU A 412 47.50 -8.72 -175.00
N ILE A 413 48.07 -9.24 -173.91
CA ILE A 413 49.50 -9.60 -173.81
C ILE A 413 49.85 -10.76 -174.76
N LEU A 414 49.05 -11.83 -174.78
CA LEU A 414 49.30 -13.00 -175.63
C LEU A 414 49.18 -12.70 -177.14
N SER A 415 48.51 -11.61 -177.52
CA SER A 415 48.41 -11.13 -178.91
C SER A 415 49.68 -10.42 -179.42
N VAL A 416 50.60 -10.07 -178.51
CA VAL A 416 51.92 -9.53 -178.84
C VAL A 416 52.90 -10.68 -179.04
N ASP A 417 52.94 -11.64 -178.12
CA ASP A 417 53.85 -12.79 -178.17
C ASP A 417 53.61 -13.71 -179.39
N THR A 418 52.36 -13.82 -179.88
CA THR A 418 52.07 -14.57 -181.13
C THR A 418 52.76 -13.97 -182.37
N ARG A 419 53.19 -12.71 -182.33
CA ARG A 419 53.91 -12.04 -183.44
C ARG A 419 55.43 -12.05 -183.27
N ALA A 420 55.94 -12.26 -182.05
CA ALA A 420 57.35 -12.51 -181.81
C ALA A 420 57.71 -13.96 -182.18
N LEU A 421 57.05 -14.93 -181.54
CA LEU A 421 57.36 -16.37 -181.67
C LEU A 421 57.30 -16.89 -183.11
N ASN A 422 56.44 -16.33 -183.96
CA ASN A 422 56.30 -16.80 -185.35
C ASN A 422 57.48 -16.37 -186.26
N ASN A 423 58.23 -15.33 -185.88
CA ASN A 423 59.49 -14.95 -186.54
C ASN A 423 60.65 -15.82 -186.02
N ASP A 424 60.72 -16.01 -184.70
CA ASP A 424 61.73 -16.88 -184.08
C ASP A 424 61.62 -18.33 -184.57
N GLN A 425 60.41 -18.81 -184.82
CA GLN A 425 60.17 -20.17 -185.34
C GLN A 425 60.49 -20.34 -186.84
N ILE A 426 60.87 -19.26 -187.54
CA ILE A 426 61.51 -19.30 -188.86
C ILE A 426 63.04 -19.34 -188.68
N LEU A 427 63.61 -18.46 -187.85
CA LEU A 427 65.06 -18.49 -187.50
C LEU A 427 65.50 -19.85 -186.92
N LEU A 428 64.67 -20.45 -186.06
CA LEU A 428 64.96 -21.75 -185.43
C LEU A 428 64.88 -22.95 -186.39
N LYS A 429 64.34 -22.78 -187.61
CA LYS A 429 64.48 -23.78 -188.68
C LYS A 429 65.80 -23.66 -189.43
N GLU A 430 66.46 -22.51 -189.35
CA GLU A 430 67.79 -22.27 -189.92
C GLU A 430 68.89 -22.70 -188.92
N LEU A 431 68.66 -22.47 -187.62
CA LEU A 431 69.47 -23.00 -186.50
C LEU A 431 69.25 -24.51 -186.19
N GLN A 432 68.62 -25.26 -187.10
CA GLN A 432 68.34 -26.70 -186.97
C GLN A 432 69.58 -27.60 -187.15
N LYS A 433 70.81 -27.09 -186.99
CA LYS A 433 72.05 -27.74 -187.48
C LYS A 433 73.30 -27.78 -186.59
N GLU A 434 73.46 -26.99 -185.52
CA GLU A 434 74.82 -26.72 -185.00
C GLU A 434 75.08 -26.88 -183.48
N ILE A 435 74.07 -27.14 -182.64
CA ILE A 435 74.31 -27.50 -181.22
C ILE A 435 73.68 -28.84 -180.88
N ASP A 436 74.56 -29.80 -180.60
CA ASP A 436 74.30 -31.22 -180.39
C ASP A 436 74.30 -31.56 -178.88
N VAL A 437 74.03 -32.83 -178.54
CA VAL A 437 74.39 -33.50 -177.26
C VAL A 437 73.62 -33.12 -175.96
N ILE A 438 72.74 -34.05 -175.54
CA ILE A 438 72.39 -34.44 -174.14
C ILE A 438 71.68 -33.35 -173.26
N LYS A 439 70.40 -33.40 -172.86
CA LYS A 439 69.46 -34.48 -172.40
C LYS A 439 69.77 -35.00 -170.95
N PRO A 440 68.82 -35.60 -170.19
CA PRO A 440 67.93 -34.83 -169.28
C PRO A 440 67.81 -35.42 -167.83
N LYS A 441 66.82 -34.90 -167.07
CA LYS A 441 66.05 -35.53 -165.97
C LYS A 441 66.59 -35.56 -164.51
N GLN A 442 65.82 -34.88 -163.63
CA GLN A 442 65.06 -35.47 -162.50
C GLN A 442 65.81 -36.23 -161.37
N SER A 443 65.88 -35.67 -160.14
CA SER A 443 65.20 -36.21 -158.93
C SER A 443 65.64 -35.62 -157.56
N PHE A 444 64.74 -35.76 -156.57
CA PHE A 444 64.90 -35.89 -155.11
C PHE A 444 65.98 -35.17 -154.25
N ALA A 445 65.47 -34.47 -153.21
CA ALA A 445 65.79 -34.60 -151.77
C ALA A 445 66.77 -33.67 -151.00
N SER A 446 66.40 -33.48 -149.72
CA SER A 446 67.20 -33.25 -148.50
C SER A 446 67.50 -31.82 -147.98
N LYS A 447 67.40 -31.71 -146.63
CA LYS A 447 68.09 -30.80 -145.68
C LYS A 447 67.71 -29.29 -145.72
N GLU A 448 67.44 -28.64 -144.58
CA GLU A 448 68.34 -28.04 -143.56
C GLU A 448 69.19 -26.88 -144.15
N ASP A 449 69.59 -25.81 -143.44
CA ASP A 449 69.85 -25.67 -141.99
C ASP A 449 69.88 -24.17 -141.54
N TYR A 450 70.05 -23.93 -140.22
CA TYR A 450 70.29 -22.69 -139.46
C TYR A 450 69.14 -21.66 -139.24
N ASN A 451 68.77 -21.13 -138.05
CA ASN A 451 69.37 -20.89 -136.69
C ASN A 451 69.68 -19.39 -136.43
N ARG A 452 69.72 -18.78 -135.22
CA ARG A 452 69.28 -19.04 -133.79
C ARG A 452 69.60 -17.71 -133.00
N ILE A 453 69.48 -17.45 -131.69
CA ILE A 453 69.02 -18.14 -130.45
C ILE A 453 67.99 -17.19 -129.75
N PHE A 454 67.91 -16.73 -128.48
CA PHE A 454 68.42 -16.94 -127.08
C PHE A 454 67.44 -16.12 -126.17
N THR A 455 67.14 -16.30 -124.88
CA THR A 455 67.32 -17.27 -123.74
C THR A 455 66.15 -16.90 -122.77
N ILE A 456 65.41 -17.72 -122.01
CA ILE A 456 65.51 -19.07 -121.40
C ILE A 456 66.35 -19.13 -120.11
N ALA A 457 65.71 -18.95 -118.93
CA ALA A 457 66.08 -19.57 -117.65
C ALA A 457 65.00 -19.34 -116.55
N ASP A 458 64.32 -20.42 -116.15
CA ASP A 458 64.14 -21.01 -114.78
C ASP A 458 63.71 -20.12 -113.57
N ASP A 459 63.19 -20.65 -112.44
CA ASP A 459 63.14 -22.03 -111.93
C ASP A 459 61.86 -22.33 -111.09
N VAL A 460 61.54 -23.62 -110.85
CA VAL A 460 60.48 -24.13 -109.97
C VAL A 460 60.86 -25.51 -109.39
N TYR A 461 60.84 -25.71 -108.06
CA TYR A 461 60.71 -27.03 -107.38
C TYR A 461 60.30 -26.82 -105.87
N SER A 462 59.36 -27.55 -105.24
CA SER A 462 59.42 -28.92 -104.63
C SER A 462 60.04 -28.99 -103.21
N LYS A 463 59.80 -29.99 -102.33
CA LYS A 463 58.66 -30.89 -101.98
C LYS A 463 59.05 -31.77 -100.75
N ILE A 464 58.08 -32.27 -99.96
CA ILE A 464 58.13 -33.52 -99.11
C ILE A 464 59.07 -33.61 -97.86
N SER A 465 58.43 -33.62 -96.66
CA SER A 465 58.36 -34.68 -95.62
C SER A 465 59.54 -35.23 -94.75
N CYS A 466 59.18 -35.42 -93.46
CA CYS A 466 59.45 -36.47 -92.44
C CYS A 466 60.78 -36.69 -91.63
N ASN A 467 60.56 -36.92 -90.32
CA ASN A 467 61.28 -37.71 -89.30
C ASN A 467 62.67 -37.31 -88.74
N GLY A 468 62.65 -36.60 -87.59
CA GLY A 468 62.92 -37.24 -86.29
C GLY A 468 64.35 -37.27 -85.69
N ASN A 469 64.59 -36.50 -84.62
CA ASN A 469 65.08 -37.04 -83.32
C ASN A 469 65.07 -36.05 -82.14
N LYS A 470 65.07 -36.62 -80.93
CA LYS A 470 65.00 -36.02 -79.57
C LYS A 470 65.91 -34.81 -79.30
N ILE A 471 65.39 -33.81 -78.56
CA ILE A 471 65.73 -33.47 -77.15
C ILE A 471 64.79 -32.36 -76.63
N GLY A 472 64.60 -32.29 -75.30
CA GLY A 472 63.57 -31.53 -74.56
C GLY A 472 63.52 -29.99 -74.73
N SER A 473 62.66 -29.28 -73.99
CA SER A 473 61.99 -29.63 -72.73
C SER A 473 60.55 -29.10 -72.68
N ASP A 474 59.56 -29.99 -72.57
CA ASP A 474 58.18 -29.61 -72.25
C ASP A 474 58.02 -29.39 -70.74
N LYS A 475 57.23 -28.38 -70.34
CA LYS A 475 56.95 -28.02 -68.94
C LYS A 475 55.57 -27.36 -68.77
N SER A 476 54.51 -28.08 -69.12
CA SER A 476 53.17 -27.78 -68.58
C SER A 476 52.28 -29.02 -68.41
N GLU A 477 52.31 -29.98 -69.34
CA GLU A 477 51.38 -31.13 -69.28
C GLU A 477 51.81 -32.23 -68.30
N GLU A 478 53.09 -32.64 -68.30
CA GLU A 478 53.65 -33.62 -67.35
C GLU A 478 53.40 -33.23 -65.87
N TYR A 479 53.25 -31.93 -65.62
CA TYR A 479 52.93 -31.36 -64.33
C TYR A 479 51.52 -31.71 -63.84
N ASN A 480 50.52 -31.64 -64.72
CA ASN A 480 49.12 -31.82 -64.35
C ASN A 480 48.80 -33.31 -64.15
N ASP A 481 49.33 -34.20 -65.00
CA ASP A 481 49.13 -35.64 -64.85
C ASP A 481 49.87 -36.20 -63.62
N ARG A 482 51.09 -35.76 -63.32
CA ARG A 482 51.81 -36.17 -62.10
C ARG A 482 51.10 -35.69 -60.82
N LEU A 483 50.54 -34.49 -60.84
CA LEU A 483 49.78 -33.91 -59.71
C LEU A 483 48.40 -34.57 -59.55
N LYS A 484 47.82 -35.12 -60.63
CA LYS A 484 46.64 -35.99 -60.58
C LYS A 484 46.96 -37.36 -59.99
N ALA A 485 48.01 -38.03 -60.47
CA ALA A 485 48.39 -39.37 -60.01
C ALA A 485 48.71 -39.40 -58.49
N LEU A 486 49.52 -38.45 -58.01
CA LEU A 486 49.85 -38.31 -56.58
C LEU A 486 48.62 -38.07 -55.69
N ARG A 487 47.57 -37.43 -56.24
CA ARG A 487 46.31 -37.19 -55.53
C ARG A 487 45.50 -38.47 -55.41
N GLU A 488 45.37 -39.22 -56.51
CA GLU A 488 44.65 -40.49 -56.59
C GLU A 488 45.32 -41.60 -55.75
N GLU A 489 46.64 -41.64 -55.68
CA GLU A 489 47.40 -42.53 -54.78
C GLU A 489 47.13 -42.18 -53.30
N ARG A 490 47.23 -40.89 -52.93
CA ARG A 490 46.93 -40.40 -51.58
C ARG A 490 45.50 -40.71 -51.15
N ASP A 491 44.52 -40.50 -52.02
CA ASP A 491 43.12 -40.83 -51.73
C ASP A 491 42.88 -42.34 -51.63
N SER A 492 43.59 -43.15 -52.41
CA SER A 492 43.53 -44.62 -52.32
C SER A 492 44.10 -45.16 -51.00
N LEU A 493 45.22 -44.60 -50.52
CA LEU A 493 45.86 -44.97 -49.25
C LEU A 493 45.07 -44.55 -48.00
N LEU A 494 44.34 -43.43 -48.06
CA LEU A 494 43.39 -43.06 -47.00
C LEU A 494 42.13 -43.96 -47.03
N LYS A 495 41.68 -44.37 -48.21
CA LYS A 495 40.46 -45.18 -48.39
C LYS A 495 40.60 -46.64 -47.96
N THR A 496 41.82 -47.16 -47.85
CA THR A 496 42.09 -48.48 -47.21
C THR A 496 42.08 -48.44 -45.68
N GLY A 497 42.04 -47.25 -45.05
CA GLY A 497 41.87 -47.10 -43.60
C GLY A 497 43.08 -47.46 -42.73
N SER A 498 44.17 -47.97 -43.32
CA SER A 498 45.41 -48.33 -42.60
C SER A 498 46.38 -47.17 -42.39
N TYR A 499 46.10 -45.99 -42.96
CA TYR A 499 46.91 -44.77 -42.84
C TYR A 499 46.04 -43.59 -42.41
N ALA A 500 46.52 -42.80 -41.46
CA ALA A 500 45.86 -41.60 -40.98
C ALA A 500 46.25 -40.36 -41.79
N ALA A 501 45.41 -39.32 -41.77
CA ALA A 501 45.73 -38.04 -42.42
C ALA A 501 47.02 -37.38 -41.88
N ASP A 502 47.42 -37.74 -40.65
CA ASP A 502 48.61 -37.25 -39.97
C ASP A 502 49.88 -38.09 -40.20
N ASP A 503 49.81 -39.21 -40.90
CA ASP A 503 50.97 -40.08 -41.14
C ASP A 503 52.09 -39.37 -41.93
N ILE A 504 53.33 -39.74 -41.64
CA ILE A 504 54.52 -39.13 -42.26
C ILE A 504 54.50 -39.30 -43.79
N VAL A 505 54.02 -40.44 -44.29
CA VAL A 505 53.87 -40.71 -45.73
C VAL A 505 52.81 -39.79 -46.36
N ILE A 506 51.62 -39.69 -45.74
CA ILE A 506 50.52 -38.84 -46.21
C ILE A 506 50.89 -37.35 -46.14
N LYS A 507 51.58 -36.91 -45.07
CA LYS A 507 52.11 -35.55 -44.95
C LYS A 507 53.18 -35.24 -45.98
N LYS A 508 54.06 -36.20 -46.32
CA LYS A 508 55.07 -36.01 -47.37
C LYS A 508 54.41 -35.85 -48.74
N LEU A 509 53.47 -36.73 -49.10
CA LEU A 509 52.66 -36.61 -50.33
C LEU A 509 51.90 -35.28 -50.40
N ASN A 510 51.23 -34.88 -49.31
CA ASN A 510 50.53 -33.58 -49.22
C ASN A 510 51.47 -32.37 -49.37
N THR A 511 52.72 -32.48 -48.89
CA THR A 511 53.74 -31.44 -49.05
C THR A 511 54.24 -31.38 -50.49
N GLU A 512 54.45 -32.54 -51.13
CA GLU A 512 54.90 -32.63 -52.51
C GLU A 512 53.82 -32.09 -53.49
N ILE A 513 52.55 -32.47 -53.31
CA ILE A 513 51.40 -31.90 -54.05
C ILE A 513 51.29 -30.38 -53.87
N ARG A 514 51.55 -29.85 -52.66
CA ARG A 514 51.58 -28.39 -52.42
C ARG A 514 52.77 -27.71 -53.10
N SER A 515 53.96 -28.31 -53.06
CA SER A 515 55.15 -27.77 -53.74
C SER A 515 54.99 -27.72 -55.26
N LEU A 516 54.18 -28.62 -55.83
CA LEU A 516 53.79 -28.57 -57.23
C LEU A 516 52.72 -27.49 -57.47
N LEU A 517 51.62 -27.45 -56.70
CA LEU A 517 50.56 -26.44 -56.88
C LEU A 517 51.03 -24.96 -56.78
N VAL A 518 52.21 -24.69 -56.21
CA VAL A 518 52.80 -23.35 -56.05
C VAL A 518 53.75 -22.95 -57.20
N ASN A 519 54.28 -23.89 -57.98
CA ASN A 519 55.28 -23.63 -59.04
C ASN A 519 54.64 -23.72 -60.44
N ARG A 520 53.67 -22.83 -60.71
CA ARG A 520 52.92 -22.72 -61.98
C ARG A 520 53.13 -21.37 -62.64
#